data_AF-A0A849FWQ5-F1
#
_entry.id   AF-A0A849FWQ5-F1
#
_cell.length_a   1.000
_cell.length_b   1.000
_cell.length_c   1.000
_cell.angle_alpha   90.00
_cell.angle_beta   90.00
_cell.angle_gamma   90.00
#
_symmetry.space_group_name_H-M   'P 1'
#
loop_
_entity.id
_entity.type
_entity.pdbx_description
1 polymer ?
#
loop_
_entity_poly.entity_id
_entity_poly.type
_entity_poly.pdbx_seq_one_letter_code
_entity_poly.pdbx_strand_id
1 'polypeptide(L)' 'MKENRCLLVILFLVLCSSWTVSQAQRFDQPTSSEIYQKIQKLGVLGNVLYLAAHPDDENTRFIAYCANHKLYNTAYLS' A
#
# COMPACT_ATOMS: atom_id res chain seq x y z
N MET A 1 -7.63 40.31 30.44
CA MET A 1 -8.37 39.09 30.01
C MET A 1 -8.25 38.78 28.51
N LYS A 2 -8.10 39.77 27.61
CA LYS A 2 -7.94 39.52 26.16
C LYS A 2 -6.55 38.97 25.77
N GLU A 3 -5.50 39.43 26.44
CA GLU A 3 -4.10 39.04 26.15
C GLU A 3 -3.82 37.56 26.49
N ASN A 4 -4.33 37.07 27.63
CA ASN A 4 -4.18 35.67 28.05
C ASN A 4 -4.87 34.69 27.10
N ARG A 5 -5.95 35.12 26.41
CA ARG A 5 -6.66 34.31 25.42
C ARG A 5 -5.86 34.17 24.12
N CYS A 6 -5.15 35.22 23.71
CA CYS A 6 -4.25 35.20 22.55
C CYS A 6 -3.06 34.25 22.79
N LEU A 7 -2.46 34.32 23.98
CA LEU A 7 -1.36 33.44 24.40
C LEU A 7 -1.76 31.96 24.38
N LEU A 8 -2.97 31.63 24.82
CA LEU A 8 -3.49 30.25 24.77
C LEU A 8 -3.66 29.72 23.34
N VAL A 9 -4.13 30.56 22.41
CA VAL A 9 -4.30 30.17 21.00
C VAL A 9 -2.94 29.92 20.35
N ILE A 10 -1.94 30.76 20.63
CA ILE A 10 -0.58 30.57 20.10
C ILE A 10 0.04 29.28 20.65
N LEU A 11 -0.12 29.00 21.95
CA LEU A 11 0.37 27.77 22.57
C LEU A 11 -0.27 26.52 21.94
N PHE A 12 -1.58 26.55 21.70
CA PHE A 12 -2.30 25.45 21.05
C PHE A 12 -1.79 25.19 19.63
N LEU A 13 -1.55 26.25 18.85
CA LEU A 13 -1.02 26.12 17.48
C LEU A 13 0.40 25.52 17.47
N VAL A 14 1.25 25.90 18.43
CA VAL A 14 2.61 25.34 18.59
C VAL A 14 2.57 23.87 19.01
N LEU A 15 1.64 23.48 19.87
CA LEU A 15 1.46 22.08 20.28
C LEU A 15 0.95 21.22 19.11
N CYS A 16 0.04 21.73 18.28
CA CYS A 16 -0.46 21.00 17.11
C CYS A 16 0.61 20.78 16.02
N SER A 17 1.47 21.78 15.76
CA SER A 17 2.51 21.65 14.72
C SER A 17 3.55 20.58 15.06
N SER A 18 3.78 20.32 16.35
CA SER A 18 4.74 19.33 16.85
C SER A 18 4.37 17.88 16.51
N TRP A 19 3.10 17.59 16.22
CA TRP A 19 2.63 16.24 15.87
C TRP A 19 3.02 15.81 14.44
N THR A 20 3.24 16.79 13.55
CA THR A 20 3.54 16.53 12.14
C THR A 20 4.97 16.05 11.89
N VAL A 21 5.91 16.40 12.78
CA VAL A 21 7.34 16.12 12.61
C VAL A 21 7.71 14.68 13.05
N SER A 22 6.89 14.06 13.91
CA SER A 22 7.17 12.72 14.46
C SER A 22 6.77 11.55 13.54
N GLN A 23 6.20 11.81 12.36
CA GLN A 23 5.80 10.78 11.41
C GLN A 23 6.92 10.47 10.40
N ALA A 24 8.11 10.14 10.88
CA ALA A 24 9.15 9.53 10.04
C ALA A 24 8.85 8.03 9.90
N GLN A 25 7.99 7.67 8.94
CA GLN A 25 7.70 6.27 8.65
C GLN A 25 8.95 5.56 8.12
N ARG A 26 9.29 4.43 8.73
CA ARG A 26 10.40 3.59 8.28
C ARG A 26 10.07 3.05 6.89
N PHE A 27 10.94 3.32 5.91
CA PHE A 27 10.82 2.74 4.59
C PHE A 27 11.04 1.23 4.68
N ASP A 28 10.04 0.46 4.23
CA ASP A 28 10.16 -0.99 4.15
C ASP A 28 11.04 -1.35 2.95
N GLN A 29 12.22 -1.91 3.23
CA GLN A 29 13.19 -2.23 2.19
C GLN A 29 12.83 -3.57 1.58
N PRO A 30 12.59 -3.64 0.25
CA PRO A 30 12.30 -4.91 -0.37
C PRO A 30 13.50 -5.85 -0.26
N THR A 31 13.22 -7.13 -0.06
CA THR A 31 14.27 -8.16 -0.04
C THR A 31 14.91 -8.32 -1.43
N SER A 32 16.12 -8.90 -1.49
CA SER A 32 16.78 -9.19 -2.77
C SER A 32 15.93 -10.07 -3.69
N SER A 33 15.18 -11.01 -3.10
CA SER A 33 14.23 -11.88 -3.82
C SER A 33 13.10 -11.08 -4.47
N GLU A 34 12.50 -10.13 -3.74
CA GLU A 34 11.43 -9.28 -4.27
C GLU A 34 11.92 -8.38 -5.40
N ILE A 35 13.12 -7.81 -5.27
CA ILE A 35 13.72 -7.00 -6.34
C ILE A 35 13.93 -7.85 -7.59
N TYR A 36 14.49 -9.06 -7.43
CA TYR A 36 14.69 -9.99 -8.54
C TYR A 36 13.36 -10.35 -9.23
N GLN A 37 12.33 -10.68 -8.46
CA GLN A 37 11.01 -11.02 -9.00
C GLN A 37 10.36 -9.82 -9.72
N LYS A 38 10.53 -8.60 -9.21
CA LYS A 38 10.07 -7.36 -9.88
C LYS A 38 10.79 -7.15 -11.22
N ILE A 39 12.10 -7.41 -11.28
CA ILE A 39 12.86 -7.34 -12.53
C ILE A 39 12.34 -8.36 -13.55
N GLN A 40 12.09 -9.61 -13.12
CA GLN A 40 11.52 -10.64 -14.00
C GLN A 40 10.13 -10.22 -14.53
N LYS A 41 9.31 -9.58 -13.69
CA LYS A 41 7.98 -9.10 -14.07
C LYS A 41 8.00 -8.02 -15.16
N LEU A 42 9.09 -7.24 -15.29
CA LEU A 42 9.20 -6.20 -16.33
C LEU A 42 9.10 -6.76 -17.76
N GLY A 43 9.50 -8.02 -17.97
CA GLY A 43 9.40 -8.70 -19.27
C GLY A 43 8.03 -9.33 -19.56
N VAL A 44 7.07 -9.22 -18.64
CA VAL A 44 5.78 -9.89 -18.72
C VAL A 44 4.67 -8.87 -18.98
N LEU A 45 4.04 -8.94 -20.16
CA LEU A 45 2.98 -8.03 -20.59
C LEU A 45 1.56 -8.61 -20.41
N GLY A 46 1.45 -9.82 -19.86
CA GLY A 46 0.18 -10.52 -19.68
C GLY A 46 -0.67 -9.96 -18.54
N ASN A 47 -1.96 -9.72 -18.82
CA ASN A 47 -2.96 -9.33 -17.83
C ASN A 47 -4.01 -10.45 -17.69
N VAL A 48 -4.44 -10.71 -16.46
CA VAL A 48 -5.50 -11.69 -16.15
C VAL A 48 -6.50 -11.04 -15.20
N LEU A 49 -7.77 -11.06 -15.57
CA LEU A 49 -8.87 -10.70 -14.67
C LEU A 49 -9.68 -11.98 -14.40
N TYR A 50 -9.62 -12.48 -13.17
CA TYR A 50 -10.45 -13.59 -12.72
C TYR A 50 -11.79 -13.04 -12.24
N LEU A 51 -12.88 -13.53 -12.81
CA LEU A 51 -14.25 -13.11 -12.49
C LEU A 51 -15.00 -14.26 -11.83
N ALA A 52 -15.51 -14.04 -10.62
CA ALA A 52 -16.37 -14.98 -9.90
C ALA A 52 -17.75 -14.35 -9.66
N ALA A 53 -18.80 -15.16 -9.65
CA ALA A 53 -20.14 -14.69 -9.28
C ALA A 53 -20.43 -14.90 -7.78
N HIS A 54 -19.71 -15.84 -7.17
CA HIS A 54 -19.86 -16.23 -5.78
C HIS A 54 -18.48 -16.59 -5.19
N PRO A 55 -18.25 -16.38 -3.87
CA PRO A 55 -16.99 -16.72 -3.21
C PRO A 55 -16.57 -18.21 -3.27
N ASP A 56 -17.45 -19.15 -3.64
CA ASP A 56 -17.12 -20.58 -3.81
C ASP A 56 -16.60 -20.91 -5.22
N ASP A 57 -16.81 -20.02 -6.20
CA ASP A 57 -16.21 -20.08 -7.53
C ASP A 57 -14.73 -19.63 -7.54
N GLU A 58 -14.21 -19.15 -6.40
CA GLU A 58 -12.83 -18.68 -6.28
C GLU A 58 -11.80 -19.81 -6.39
N ASN A 59 -10.89 -19.71 -7.35
CA ASN A 59 -9.71 -20.56 -7.41
C ASN A 59 -8.44 -19.79 -7.02
N THR A 60 -8.21 -19.68 -5.71
CA THR A 60 -7.04 -18.97 -5.15
C THR A 60 -5.70 -19.53 -5.66
N ARG A 61 -5.63 -20.86 -5.93
CA ARG A 61 -4.41 -21.49 -6.46
C ARG A 61 -4.09 -20.98 -7.87
N PHE A 62 -5.11 -20.87 -8.71
CA PHE A 62 -4.96 -20.33 -10.06
C PHE A 62 -4.56 -18.85 -10.03
N ILE A 63 -5.23 -18.04 -9.20
CA ILE A 63 -4.92 -16.61 -9.03
C ILE A 63 -3.47 -16.43 -8.57
N ALA A 64 -3.04 -17.19 -7.56
CA ALA A 64 -1.66 -17.14 -7.05
C ALA A 64 -0.62 -17.63 -8.08
N TYR A 65 -0.96 -18.63 -8.88
CA TYR A 65 -0.10 -19.12 -9.96
C TYR A 65 0.11 -18.05 -11.04
N CYS A 66 -0.96 -17.40 -11.49
CA CYS A 66 -0.87 -16.30 -12.46
C CYS A 66 -0.05 -15.13 -11.91
N ALA A 67 -0.27 -14.73 -10.65
CA ALA A 67 0.40 -13.59 -10.05
C ALA A 67 1.88 -13.84 -9.72
N ASN A 68 2.22 -15.02 -9.18
CA ASN A 68 3.56 -15.27 -8.61
C ASN A 68 4.46 -16.11 -9.54
N HIS A 69 3.90 -17.11 -10.20
CA HIS A 69 4.69 -18.01 -11.05
C HIS A 69 4.77 -17.49 -12.49
N LYS A 70 3.64 -17.06 -13.06
CA LYS A 70 3.61 -16.46 -14.40
C LYS A 70 3.89 -14.96 -14.41
N LEU A 71 3.88 -14.31 -13.24
CA LEU A 71 4.12 -12.87 -13.08
C LEU A 71 3.14 -12.00 -13.88
N TYR A 72 1.98 -12.54 -14.25
CA TYR A 72 0.93 -11.79 -14.91
C TYR A 72 0.34 -10.77 -13.95
N ASN A 73 -0.07 -9.63 -14.49
CA ASN A 73 -0.86 -8.67 -13.73
C ASN A 73 -2.25 -9.27 -13.51
N THR A 74 -2.46 -9.85 -12.33
CA THR A 74 -3.63 -10.66 -12.01
C THR A 74 -4.53 -9.86 -11.07
N ALA A 75 -5.78 -9.67 -11.47
CA ALA A 75 -6.83 -9.05 -10.67
C ALA A 75 -7.97 -10.05 -10.43
N TYR A 76 -8.67 -9.88 -9.32
CA TYR A 76 -9.84 -10.66 -8.94
C TYR A 76 -11.04 -9.72 -8.81
N LEU A 77 -12.17 -10.09 -9.42
CA LEU A 77 -13.43 -9.39 -9.31
C LEU A 77 -14.53 -10.39 -8.96
N SER A 78 -15.30 -10.06 -7.92
CA SER A 78 -16.47 -10.81 -7.46
C SER A 78 -17.68 -9.90 -7.36
#